data_AF-A0ABD0ZL58-F1
#
_entry.id   AF-A0ABD0ZL58-F1
#
_cell.length_a   1.000
_cell.length_b   1.000
_cell.length_c   1.000
_cell.angle_alpha   90.00
_cell.angle_beta   90.00
_cell.angle_gamma   90.00
#
_symmetry.space_group_name_H-M   'P 1'
#
loop_
_entity.id
_entity.type
_entity.pdbx_description
1 polymer ?
#
loop_
_entity_poly.entity_id
_entity_poly.type
_entity_poly.pdbx_seq_one_letter_code
_entity_poly.pdbx_strand_id
1 'polypeptide(L)'
;MFTKFSELTDVVSILPYCPEDGSWGLLRSYPETKRHKSICQEYRLISVKLLKSVCDAGSHWCSNGVLVKLLKIWLPQEAQENGPLNIHHAVFQMILTTREKASIQTDLSKMGELTWHKDLTALKGDMLTPEIIQYVNQEFCNRETATFLPEHFLRDNIVVELVKEDFLLNRDSDDPFDELVMSTGFSVEDEIGLYEQYLVHTFPYCTMGQGSFTKFMTNFGWSPEATNHLFKCADFEGRGALLPKELLYLMAALEPEVSLSPRSACIRGVYIFRVLYDHFQVQETS
;
A
#
# COMPACT_ATOMS: atom_id res chain seq x y z
N MET A 1 -8.93 9.72 1.60
CA MET A 1 -8.56 8.73 0.57
C MET A 1 -9.11 9.25 -0.75
N PHE A 2 -8.37 9.09 -1.85
CA PHE A 2 -8.84 9.54 -3.16
C PHE A 2 -10.10 8.77 -3.56
N THR A 3 -11.04 9.42 -4.22
CA THR A 3 -12.28 8.76 -4.65
C THR A 3 -12.26 8.37 -6.12
N LYS A 4 -11.38 9.03 -6.89
CA LYS A 4 -11.22 8.82 -8.33
C LYS A 4 -9.74 8.79 -8.69
N PHE A 5 -9.42 8.00 -9.71
CA PHE A 5 -8.06 7.89 -10.24
C PHE A 5 -7.50 9.24 -10.70
N SER A 6 -8.33 10.09 -11.33
CA SER A 6 -7.95 11.44 -11.76
C SER A 6 -7.58 12.41 -10.63
N GLU A 7 -7.89 12.07 -9.38
CA GLU A 7 -7.56 12.89 -8.21
C GLU A 7 -6.16 12.58 -7.67
N LEU A 8 -5.54 11.47 -8.11
CA LEU A 8 -4.22 11.06 -7.66
C LEU A 8 -3.19 12.15 -7.99
N THR A 9 -2.38 12.50 -7.00
CA THR A 9 -1.34 13.52 -7.11
C THR A 9 -0.19 13.25 -6.17
N ASP A 10 0.97 13.86 -6.41
CA ASP A 10 2.16 13.66 -5.58
C ASP A 10 1.85 13.81 -4.08
N VAL A 11 2.34 12.86 -3.27
CA VAL A 11 2.12 12.81 -1.82
C VAL A 11 3.44 12.93 -1.08
N VAL A 12 3.41 13.67 0.02
CA VAL A 12 4.48 13.67 1.02
C VAL A 12 3.94 13.08 2.32
N SER A 13 4.57 11.99 2.77
CA SER A 13 4.31 11.39 4.08
C SER A 13 5.43 11.73 5.05
N ILE A 14 5.05 11.88 6.31
CA ILE A 14 5.96 12.26 7.39
C ILE A 14 5.89 11.19 8.45
N LEU A 15 7.05 10.75 8.90
CA LEU A 15 7.24 9.70 9.88
C LEU A 15 7.95 10.28 11.11
N PRO A 16 7.20 10.71 12.13
CA PRO A 16 7.74 11.19 13.39
C PRO A 16 8.51 10.09 14.15
N TYR A 17 9.73 10.39 14.58
CA TYR A 17 10.54 9.49 15.39
C TYR A 17 11.16 10.23 16.57
N CYS A 18 11.05 9.67 17.77
CA CYS A 18 11.66 10.20 18.98
C CYS A 18 12.80 9.27 19.43
N PRO A 19 14.07 9.61 19.15
CA PRO A 19 15.21 8.77 19.51
C PRO A 19 15.42 8.64 21.02
N GLU A 20 15.00 9.64 21.81
CA GLU A 20 15.16 9.64 23.27
C GLU A 20 14.40 8.48 23.95
N ASP A 21 13.27 8.04 23.38
CA ASP A 21 12.47 6.94 23.92
C ASP A 21 12.22 5.80 22.93
N GLY A 22 12.81 5.89 21.73
CA GLY A 22 12.75 4.92 20.65
C GLY A 22 11.36 4.74 20.03
N SER A 23 10.50 5.76 20.09
CA SER A 23 9.11 5.63 19.64
C SER A 23 8.83 6.31 18.30
N TRP A 24 7.92 5.71 17.54
CA TRP A 24 7.44 6.17 16.24
C TRP A 24 6.00 6.67 16.34
N GLY A 25 5.71 7.81 15.71
CA GLY A 25 4.36 8.36 15.63
C GLY A 25 3.64 7.84 14.39
N LEU A 26 2.52 7.15 14.58
CA LEU A 26 1.72 6.57 13.50
C LEU A 26 0.27 7.05 13.57
N LEU A 27 -0.28 7.44 12.43
CA LEU A 27 -1.69 7.80 12.29
C LEU A 27 -2.51 6.53 12.06
N ARG A 28 -3.59 6.36 12.83
CA ARG A 28 -4.54 5.24 12.65
C ARG A 28 -5.39 5.38 11.39
N SER A 29 -5.75 6.61 11.03
CA SER A 29 -6.53 6.93 9.84
C SER A 29 -6.08 8.25 9.25
N TYR A 30 -6.22 8.40 7.93
CA TYR A 30 -6.09 9.70 7.29
C TYR A 30 -7.36 10.52 7.55
N PRO A 31 -7.27 11.75 8.05
CA PRO A 31 -8.43 12.63 8.11
C PRO A 31 -8.90 12.91 6.68
N GLU A 32 -10.10 12.46 6.34
CA GLU A 32 -10.68 12.57 4.98
C GLU A 32 -10.78 14.03 4.49
N THR A 33 -10.64 15.00 5.39
CA THR A 33 -10.89 16.42 5.16
C THR A 33 -9.71 17.20 4.62
N LYS A 34 -8.48 16.68 4.63
CA LYS A 34 -7.30 17.41 4.12
C LYS A 34 -7.00 17.03 2.67
N ARG A 35 -7.58 17.80 1.74
CA ARG A 35 -7.37 17.69 0.29
C ARG A 35 -5.87 17.74 -0.04
N HIS A 36 -5.42 16.75 -0.80
CA HIS A 36 -4.10 16.71 -1.42
C HIS A 36 -3.99 17.87 -2.42
N LYS A 37 -2.91 18.65 -2.33
CA LYS A 37 -2.57 19.65 -3.36
C LYS A 37 -1.57 19.00 -4.30
N SER A 38 -1.71 19.22 -5.60
CA SER A 38 -0.66 18.94 -6.59
C SER A 38 0.54 19.82 -6.31
N ILE A 39 1.75 19.26 -6.31
CA ILE A 39 2.95 20.00 -5.91
C ILE A 39 4.16 19.69 -6.81
N CYS A 40 4.84 20.75 -7.27
CA CYS A 40 6.06 20.70 -8.10
C CYS A 40 7.23 19.93 -7.47
N GLN A 41 8.20 19.54 -8.29
CA GLN A 41 9.35 18.65 -8.04
C GLN A 41 10.30 18.97 -6.84
N GLU A 42 10.03 19.95 -5.98
CA GLU A 42 10.88 20.30 -4.82
C GLU A 42 10.40 19.69 -3.50
N TYR A 43 10.49 18.37 -3.36
CA TYR A 43 9.93 17.61 -2.21
C TYR A 43 10.39 18.09 -0.82
N ARG A 44 11.62 18.63 -0.69
CA ARG A 44 12.16 19.15 0.59
C ARG A 44 11.48 20.44 1.05
N LEU A 45 11.23 21.37 0.13
CA LEU A 45 10.53 22.62 0.47
C LEU A 45 9.06 22.36 0.78
N ILE A 46 8.50 21.31 0.18
CA ILE A 46 7.13 20.87 0.36
C ILE A 46 6.93 20.21 1.72
N SER A 47 7.81 19.29 2.11
CA SER A 47 7.73 18.67 3.45
C SER A 47 7.80 19.73 4.54
N VAL A 48 8.69 20.72 4.41
CA VAL A 48 8.77 21.87 5.33
C VAL A 48 7.49 22.71 5.33
N LYS A 49 6.88 22.98 4.17
CA LYS A 49 5.61 23.72 4.08
C LYS A 49 4.42 22.91 4.65
N LEU A 50 4.36 21.61 4.36
CA LEU A 50 3.34 20.70 4.86
C LEU A 50 3.42 20.62 6.38
N LEU A 51 4.62 20.44 6.94
CA LEU A 51 4.88 20.48 8.39
C LEU A 51 4.39 21.77 9.02
N LYS A 52 4.73 22.92 8.43
CA LYS A 52 4.25 24.22 8.90
C LYS A 52 2.72 24.32 8.90
N SER A 53 2.04 23.70 7.93
CA SER A 53 0.58 23.72 7.80
C SER A 53 -0.15 22.68 8.66
N VAL A 54 0.48 21.53 8.94
CA VAL A 54 -0.09 20.49 9.81
C VAL A 54 0.05 20.89 11.27
N CYS A 55 1.11 21.63 11.61
CA CYS A 55 1.42 22.04 12.97
C CYS A 55 0.90 23.45 13.36
N ASP A 56 0.15 24.15 12.50
CA ASP A 56 -0.57 25.42 12.74
C ASP A 56 -0.13 26.27 13.96
N ALA A 57 1.17 26.58 14.07
CA ALA A 57 1.72 27.51 15.06
C ALA A 57 3.21 27.66 14.78
N GLY A 58 3.67 28.89 14.54
CA GLY A 58 5.05 29.15 14.17
C GLY A 58 6.05 28.64 15.20
N SER A 59 7.02 27.81 14.79
CA SER A 59 8.41 27.83 15.28
C SER A 59 9.31 26.94 14.41
N HIS A 60 10.61 26.97 14.71
CA HIS A 60 11.74 26.44 13.97
C HIS A 60 11.92 24.90 14.03
N TRP A 61 10.84 24.13 14.19
CA TRP A 61 10.88 22.69 14.55
C TRP A 61 11.44 21.75 13.48
N CYS A 62 11.53 22.17 12.21
CA CYS A 62 11.69 21.24 11.09
C CYS A 62 12.98 21.46 10.28
N SER A 63 14.15 21.51 10.93
CA SER A 63 15.44 21.47 10.21
C SER A 63 15.92 20.05 9.89
N ASN A 64 15.37 19.02 10.55
CA ASN A 64 15.95 17.67 10.57
C ASN A 64 15.10 16.61 9.86
N GLY A 65 14.39 16.99 8.79
CA GLY A 65 13.69 16.03 7.93
C GLY A 65 14.67 15.29 7.03
N VAL A 66 14.72 13.96 7.13
CA VAL A 66 15.54 13.09 6.27
C VAL A 66 14.63 12.37 5.29
N LEU A 67 14.95 12.41 3.99
CA LEU A 67 14.23 11.62 2.99
C LEU A 67 14.58 10.15 3.20
N VAL A 68 13.58 9.34 3.53
CA VAL A 68 13.72 7.88 3.71
C VAL A 68 13.48 7.17 2.39
N LYS A 69 12.40 7.55 1.70
CA LYS A 69 11.99 6.89 0.47
C LYS A 69 11.36 7.88 -0.50
N LEU A 70 11.61 7.69 -1.79
CA LEU A 70 10.96 8.35 -2.91
C LEU A 70 10.48 7.27 -3.85
N LEU A 71 9.17 7.10 -3.93
CA LEU A 71 8.53 6.21 -4.88
C LEU A 71 8.15 7.01 -6.11
N LYS A 72 8.52 6.51 -7.28
CA LYS A 72 8.03 6.98 -8.57
C LYS A 72 7.13 5.89 -9.12
N ILE A 73 5.84 6.15 -9.15
CA ILE A 73 4.81 5.16 -9.51
C ILE A 73 4.27 5.51 -10.89
N TRP A 74 4.32 4.56 -11.80
CA TRP A 74 3.71 4.68 -13.12
C TRP A 74 2.19 4.82 -13.02
N LEU A 75 1.60 5.74 -13.79
CA LEU A 75 0.16 5.85 -13.96
C LEU A 75 -0.25 5.41 -15.38
N PRO A 76 -1.27 4.55 -15.52
CA PRO A 76 -1.92 4.33 -16.80
C PRO A 76 -2.71 5.58 -17.17
N GLN A 77 -2.18 6.39 -18.07
CA GLN A 77 -2.99 7.37 -18.77
C GLN A 77 -2.51 7.40 -20.20
N GLU A 78 -3.42 7.60 -21.15
CA GLU A 78 -3.03 7.87 -22.53
C GLU A 78 -1.99 8.99 -22.50
N ALA A 79 -0.82 8.69 -23.04
CA ALA A 79 0.20 9.68 -23.28
C ALA A 79 -0.42 10.77 -24.17
N GLN A 80 -1.02 11.79 -23.56
CA GLN A 80 -0.95 13.13 -24.13
C GLN A 80 0.53 13.42 -24.37
N GLU A 81 0.83 14.21 -25.40
CA GLU A 81 2.12 14.44 -26.07
C GLU A 81 3.39 14.62 -25.19
N ASN A 82 3.27 14.62 -23.86
CA ASN A 82 4.29 14.83 -22.85
C ASN A 82 4.81 13.56 -22.13
N GLY A 83 4.43 12.34 -22.55
CA GLY A 83 4.99 11.08 -22.04
C GLY A 83 4.26 10.46 -20.83
N PRO A 84 4.77 9.34 -20.27
CA PRO A 84 4.10 8.62 -19.19
C PRO A 84 3.99 9.49 -17.94
N LEU A 85 2.77 9.67 -17.44
CA LEU A 85 2.52 10.37 -16.18
C LEU A 85 3.01 9.48 -15.04
N ASN A 86 3.88 10.03 -14.19
CA ASN A 86 4.30 9.37 -12.96
C ASN A 86 3.79 10.19 -11.79
N ILE A 87 3.38 9.50 -10.73
CA ILE A 87 3.06 10.09 -9.45
C ILE A 87 4.17 9.76 -8.47
N HIS A 88 4.52 10.73 -7.62
CA HIS A 88 5.60 10.57 -6.67
C HIS A 88 5.07 10.51 -5.25
N HIS A 89 5.65 9.63 -4.45
CA HIS A 89 5.43 9.57 -3.02
C HIS A 89 6.75 9.70 -2.28
N ALA A 90 6.92 10.80 -1.55
CA ALA A 90 8.11 11.04 -0.74
C ALA A 90 7.81 10.80 0.74
N VAL A 91 8.58 9.93 1.38
CA VAL A 91 8.50 9.61 2.80
C VAL A 91 9.67 10.27 3.51
N PHE A 92 9.38 11.16 4.45
CA PHE A 92 10.39 11.82 5.27
C PHE A 92 10.31 11.33 6.72
N GLN A 93 11.46 10.97 7.29
CA GLN A 93 11.61 10.81 8.73
C GLN A 93 11.80 12.19 9.36
N MET A 94 11.08 12.45 10.44
CA MET A 94 11.25 13.65 11.25
C MET A 94 11.73 13.24 12.64
N ILE A 95 12.98 13.60 12.95
CA ILE A 95 13.57 13.34 14.27
C ILE A 95 13.09 14.42 15.25
N LEU A 96 12.51 13.99 16.37
CA LEU A 96 11.89 14.82 17.38
C LEU A 96 12.52 14.61 18.76
N THR A 97 12.75 15.68 19.50
CA THR A 97 13.05 15.60 20.93
C THR A 97 11.78 15.27 21.73
N THR A 98 11.91 14.82 22.98
CA THR A 98 10.75 14.50 23.84
C THR A 98 9.80 15.70 24.00
N ARG A 99 10.34 16.92 24.01
CA ARG A 99 9.56 18.16 24.09
C ARG A 99 8.68 18.36 22.84
N GLU A 100 9.24 18.10 21.66
CA GLU A 100 8.54 18.26 20.38
C GLU A 100 7.48 17.18 20.21
N LYS A 101 7.80 15.93 20.60
CA LYS A 101 6.82 14.84 20.70
C LYS A 101 5.63 15.21 21.59
N ALA A 102 5.86 15.76 22.79
CA ALA A 102 4.78 16.16 23.71
C ALA A 102 3.90 17.29 23.13
N SER A 103 4.50 18.25 22.43
CA SER A 103 3.77 19.30 21.72
C SER A 103 2.87 18.71 20.63
N ILE A 104 3.45 17.91 19.73
CA ILE A 104 2.72 17.26 18.62
C ILE A 104 1.60 16.36 19.15
N GLN A 105 1.87 15.61 20.22
CA GLN A 105 0.86 14.76 20.84
C GLN A 105 -0.31 15.60 21.36
N THR A 106 -0.07 16.78 21.92
CA THR A 106 -1.14 17.65 22.43
C THR A 106 -2.02 18.21 21.30
N ASP A 107 -1.44 18.49 20.13
CA ASP A 107 -2.16 19.03 18.99
C ASP A 107 -2.91 17.96 18.19
N LEU A 108 -2.29 16.78 17.98
CA LEU A 108 -2.88 15.68 17.21
C LEU A 108 -3.72 14.71 18.04
N SER A 109 -3.52 14.62 19.37
CA SER A 109 -4.43 13.85 20.24
C SER A 109 -5.85 14.42 20.27
N LYS A 110 -6.01 15.73 20.05
CA LYS A 110 -7.33 16.37 19.87
C LYS A 110 -8.05 15.85 18.63
N MET A 111 -7.31 15.33 17.65
CA MET A 111 -7.87 14.67 16.46
C MET A 111 -8.02 13.15 16.65
N GLY A 112 -7.51 12.56 17.74
CA GLY A 112 -7.65 11.12 18.04
C GLY A 112 -6.85 10.18 17.13
N GLU A 113 -5.99 10.73 16.27
CA GLU A 113 -5.45 9.98 15.13
C GLU A 113 -4.00 9.51 15.34
N LEU A 114 -3.17 10.24 16.11
CA LEU A 114 -1.75 9.90 16.31
C LEU A 114 -1.52 9.01 17.54
N THR A 115 -0.84 7.89 17.31
CA THR A 115 -0.42 6.95 18.37
C THR A 115 1.09 6.70 18.30
N TRP A 116 1.73 6.62 19.47
CA TRP A 116 3.18 6.38 19.56
C TRP A 116 3.47 4.92 19.89
N HIS A 117 4.35 4.31 19.10
CA HIS A 117 4.67 2.88 19.20
C HIS A 117 6.18 2.69 19.31
N LYS A 118 6.61 1.86 20.25
CA LYS A 118 8.01 1.42 20.36
C LYS A 118 8.28 0.15 19.58
N ASP A 119 7.27 -0.73 19.52
CA ASP A 119 7.33 -1.98 18.79
C ASP A 119 6.31 -1.95 17.65
N LEU A 120 6.80 -1.81 16.42
CA LEU A 120 5.97 -1.80 15.22
C LEU A 120 5.59 -3.21 14.75
N THR A 121 6.24 -4.25 15.28
CA THR A 121 5.95 -5.63 14.88
C THR A 121 4.59 -6.10 15.36
N ALA A 122 4.05 -5.48 16.42
CA ALA A 122 2.71 -5.75 16.94
C ALA A 122 1.58 -5.16 16.08
N LEU A 123 1.89 -4.35 15.06
CA LEU A 123 0.91 -3.63 14.24
C LEU A 123 0.56 -4.32 12.91
N LYS A 124 0.91 -5.60 12.75
CA LYS A 124 0.57 -6.37 11.55
C LYS A 124 -0.95 -6.47 11.37
N GLY A 125 -1.44 -6.14 10.18
CA GLY A 125 -2.84 -6.36 9.76
C GLY A 125 -3.85 -5.23 10.06
N ASP A 126 -3.63 -4.43 11.11
CA ASP A 126 -4.58 -3.39 11.55
C ASP A 126 -4.27 -1.98 11.00
N MET A 127 -3.21 -1.84 10.20
CA MET A 127 -2.75 -0.54 9.72
C MET A 127 -3.05 -0.34 8.25
N LEU A 128 -3.38 0.91 7.90
CA LEU A 128 -3.44 1.36 6.50
C LEU A 128 -2.07 1.34 5.81
N THR A 129 -0.96 1.23 6.56
CA THR A 129 0.41 1.55 6.08
C THR A 129 1.44 0.43 6.31
N PRO A 130 1.18 -0.83 5.88
CA PRO A 130 2.10 -1.95 6.13
C PRO A 130 3.54 -1.69 5.62
N GLU A 131 3.68 -0.91 4.55
CA GLU A 131 4.97 -0.51 3.97
C GLU A 131 5.78 0.42 4.87
N ILE A 132 5.12 1.30 5.63
CA ILE A 132 5.81 2.20 6.58
C ILE A 132 6.41 1.37 7.71
N ILE A 133 5.70 0.35 8.19
CA ILE A 133 6.21 -0.60 9.18
C ILE A 133 7.46 -1.30 8.62
N GLN A 134 7.42 -1.68 7.34
CA GLN A 134 8.56 -2.31 6.68
C GLN A 134 9.76 -1.38 6.56
N TYR A 135 9.58 -0.14 6.10
CA TYR A 135 10.67 0.84 6.03
C TYR A 135 11.31 1.06 7.39
N VAL A 136 10.51 1.15 8.46
CA VAL A 136 11.05 1.29 9.80
C VAL A 136 11.80 0.03 10.25
N ASN A 137 11.25 -1.16 10.00
CA ASN A 137 11.87 -2.41 10.44
C ASN A 137 13.21 -2.66 9.73
N GLN A 138 13.29 -2.36 8.44
CA GLN A 138 14.50 -2.55 7.62
C GLN A 138 15.61 -1.57 8.00
N GLU A 139 15.29 -0.28 8.11
CA GLU A 139 16.28 0.75 8.42
C GLU A 139 16.73 0.72 9.89
N PHE A 140 15.85 0.34 10.82
CA PHE A 140 16.11 0.61 12.25
C PHE A 140 16.00 -0.59 13.18
N CYS A 141 15.36 -1.70 12.78
CA CYS A 141 15.14 -2.83 13.70
C CYS A 141 16.05 -4.03 13.45
N ASN A 142 16.82 -4.10 12.35
CA ASN A 142 17.73 -5.24 12.04
C ASN A 142 17.06 -6.62 12.23
N ARG A 143 15.75 -6.72 11.94
CA ARG A 143 14.98 -7.95 12.14
C ARG A 143 14.63 -8.55 10.79
N GLU A 144 14.84 -9.86 10.67
CA GLU A 144 14.27 -10.73 9.63
C GLU A 144 12.74 -10.80 9.81
N THR A 145 12.05 -9.69 9.63
CA THR A 145 10.58 -9.70 9.53
C THR A 145 10.18 -10.00 8.10
N ALA A 146 9.17 -10.87 7.93
CA ALA A 146 8.51 -11.14 6.65
C ALA A 146 8.34 -9.83 5.86
N THR A 147 8.94 -9.78 4.69
CA THR A 147 8.93 -8.64 3.79
C THR A 147 7.53 -8.52 3.19
N PHE A 148 6.86 -7.37 3.34
CA PHE A 148 5.52 -7.14 2.75
C PHE A 148 5.61 -6.81 1.27
N LEU A 149 6.73 -6.22 0.86
CA LEU A 149 7.06 -5.88 -0.50
C LEU A 149 8.10 -6.86 -1.07
N PRO A 150 8.05 -7.18 -2.38
CA PRO A 150 9.09 -7.92 -3.08
C PRO A 150 10.47 -7.26 -2.97
N GLU A 151 11.55 -8.05 -3.05
CA GLU A 151 12.94 -7.56 -2.92
C GLU A 151 13.29 -6.35 -3.80
N HIS A 152 12.69 -6.21 -4.98
CA HIS A 152 12.96 -5.07 -5.87
C HIS A 152 12.43 -3.73 -5.32
N PHE A 153 11.37 -3.74 -4.52
CA PHE A 153 10.90 -2.56 -3.76
C PHE A 153 11.84 -2.22 -2.58
N LEU A 154 12.62 -3.20 -2.15
CA LEU A 154 13.43 -3.16 -0.93
C LEU A 154 14.90 -2.86 -1.19
N ARG A 155 15.29 -2.61 -2.45
CA ARG A 155 16.66 -2.16 -2.74
C ARG A 155 16.99 -0.98 -1.84
N ASP A 156 18.20 -0.95 -1.29
CA ASP A 156 18.79 0.07 -0.40
C ASP A 156 18.82 1.50 -1.01
N ASN A 157 18.14 1.69 -2.15
CA ASN A 157 17.98 2.95 -2.81
C ASN A 157 16.84 3.73 -2.15
N ILE A 158 17.16 4.98 -1.81
CA ILE A 158 16.20 6.02 -1.44
C ILE A 158 15.12 6.15 -2.52
N VAL A 159 15.45 5.90 -3.79
CA VAL A 159 14.52 5.97 -4.92
C VAL A 159 14.10 4.57 -5.36
N VAL A 160 12.80 4.34 -5.45
CA VAL A 160 12.20 3.15 -6.07
C VAL A 160 11.31 3.60 -7.20
N GLU A 161 11.54 3.04 -8.37
CA GLU A 161 10.76 3.28 -9.57
C GLU A 161 9.91 2.03 -9.84
N LEU A 162 8.60 2.23 -9.90
CA LEU A 162 7.63 1.20 -10.24
C LEU A 162 7.16 1.46 -11.66
N VAL A 163 7.50 0.55 -12.55
CA VAL A 163 7.23 0.62 -13.98
C VAL A 163 6.01 -0.21 -14.34
N LYS A 164 5.55 -0.06 -15.59
CA LYS A 164 4.41 -0.79 -16.13
C LYS A 164 4.51 -2.30 -15.89
N GLU A 165 5.71 -2.86 -16.06
CA GLU A 165 6.00 -4.30 -15.98
C GLU A 165 5.87 -4.85 -14.55
N ASP A 166 5.97 -3.98 -13.52
CA ASP A 166 5.74 -4.37 -12.14
C ASP A 166 4.25 -4.61 -11.85
N PHE A 167 3.36 -4.04 -12.66
CA PHE A 167 1.91 -4.06 -12.45
C PHE A 167 1.16 -4.92 -13.45
N LEU A 168 1.53 -4.84 -14.72
CA LEU A 168 0.84 -5.55 -15.79
C LEU A 168 1.43 -6.94 -16.01
N LEU A 169 0.63 -7.79 -16.65
CA LEU A 169 1.00 -9.15 -16.94
C LEU A 169 2.18 -9.21 -17.92
N ASN A 170 3.17 -10.05 -17.61
CA ASN A 170 4.20 -10.38 -18.58
C ASN A 170 3.68 -11.51 -19.48
N ARG A 171 3.24 -11.17 -20.69
CA ARG A 171 2.66 -12.16 -21.63
C ARG A 171 3.68 -13.15 -22.20
N ASP A 172 4.97 -12.90 -22.02
CA ASP A 172 6.06 -13.81 -22.39
C ASP A 172 6.52 -14.70 -21.22
N SER A 173 5.80 -14.66 -20.10
CA SER A 173 6.13 -15.42 -18.89
C SER A 173 5.65 -16.88 -18.98
N ASP A 174 6.49 -17.80 -18.50
CA ASP A 174 6.13 -19.21 -18.30
C ASP A 174 5.49 -19.47 -16.92
N ASP A 175 5.15 -18.41 -16.17
CA ASP A 175 4.54 -18.52 -14.84
C ASP A 175 3.09 -19.07 -14.95
N PRO A 176 2.74 -20.15 -14.23
CA PRO A 176 1.38 -20.69 -14.24
C PRO A 176 0.31 -19.72 -13.70
N PHE A 177 0.68 -18.74 -12.86
CA PHE A 177 -0.24 -17.67 -12.46
C PHE A 177 -0.52 -16.73 -13.63
N ASP A 178 0.48 -16.42 -14.44
CA ASP A 178 0.29 -15.59 -15.62
C ASP A 178 -0.55 -16.31 -16.68
N GLU A 179 -0.35 -17.63 -16.84
CA GLU A 179 -1.18 -18.49 -17.69
C GLU A 179 -2.66 -18.49 -17.27
N LEU A 180 -2.95 -18.45 -15.96
CA LEU A 180 -4.30 -18.33 -15.45
C LEU A 180 -4.94 -17.00 -15.87
N VAL A 181 -4.24 -15.88 -15.74
CA VAL A 181 -4.76 -14.58 -16.18
C VAL A 181 -4.99 -14.56 -17.69
N MET A 182 -4.04 -15.08 -18.48
CA MET A 182 -4.20 -15.11 -19.94
C MET A 182 -5.43 -15.92 -20.38
N SER A 183 -5.78 -16.97 -19.62
CA SER A 183 -6.94 -17.81 -19.95
C SER A 183 -8.29 -17.11 -19.78
N THR A 184 -8.39 -16.09 -18.92
CA THR A 184 -9.65 -15.34 -18.71
C THR A 184 -10.00 -14.42 -19.88
N GLY A 185 -9.05 -14.16 -20.78
CA GLY A 185 -9.24 -13.24 -21.89
C GLY A 185 -9.16 -11.77 -21.48
N PHE A 186 -8.63 -11.44 -20.30
CA PHE A 186 -8.40 -10.05 -19.90
C PHE A 186 -7.54 -9.33 -20.95
N SER A 187 -8.10 -8.24 -21.46
CA SER A 187 -7.39 -7.30 -22.31
C SER A 187 -6.40 -6.48 -21.47
N VAL A 188 -5.44 -5.83 -22.13
CA VAL A 188 -4.51 -4.93 -21.43
C VAL A 188 -5.28 -3.77 -20.81
N GLU A 189 -6.38 -3.36 -21.44
CA GLU A 189 -7.31 -2.35 -20.96
C GLU A 189 -8.01 -2.77 -19.67
N ASP A 190 -8.40 -4.05 -19.54
CA ASP A 190 -8.97 -4.59 -18.31
C ASP A 190 -7.95 -4.61 -17.17
N GLU A 191 -6.72 -5.04 -17.46
CA GLU A 191 -5.61 -5.02 -16.49
C GLU A 191 -5.33 -3.59 -16.01
N ILE A 192 -5.30 -2.62 -16.94
CA ILE A 192 -5.14 -1.20 -16.63
C ILE A 192 -6.30 -0.69 -15.78
N GLY A 193 -7.55 -0.97 -16.15
CA GLY A 193 -8.72 -0.54 -15.40
C GLY A 193 -8.72 -1.09 -13.97
N LEU A 194 -8.33 -2.36 -13.79
CA LEU A 194 -8.17 -2.96 -12.48
C LEU A 194 -7.06 -2.29 -11.67
N TYR A 195 -5.93 -1.98 -12.30
CA TYR A 195 -4.81 -1.28 -11.66
C TYR A 195 -5.17 0.15 -11.23
N GLU A 196 -5.95 0.89 -12.03
CA GLU A 196 -6.46 2.20 -11.64
C GLU A 196 -7.31 2.12 -10.36
N GLN A 197 -8.23 1.14 -10.30
CA GLN A 197 -9.03 0.92 -9.11
C GLN A 197 -8.18 0.51 -7.91
N TYR A 198 -7.18 -0.36 -8.12
CA TYR A 198 -6.21 -0.72 -7.10
C TYR A 198 -5.57 0.53 -6.49
N LEU A 199 -5.02 1.42 -7.33
CA LEU A 199 -4.34 2.64 -6.88
C LEU A 199 -5.25 3.58 -6.10
N VAL A 200 -6.53 3.70 -6.46
CA VAL A 200 -7.50 4.50 -5.69
C VAL A 200 -7.65 4.00 -4.25
N HIS A 201 -7.54 2.68 -4.05
CA HIS A 201 -7.70 2.03 -2.76
C HIS A 201 -6.40 1.85 -1.96
N THR A 202 -5.24 1.96 -2.61
CA THR A 202 -3.94 1.79 -1.95
C THR A 202 -3.14 3.06 -1.83
N PHE A 203 -3.19 3.98 -2.81
CA PHE A 203 -2.31 5.15 -2.83
C PHE A 203 -2.54 6.06 -1.58
N PRO A 204 -1.48 6.51 -0.89
CA PRO A 204 -0.07 6.54 -1.28
C PRO A 204 0.73 5.23 -1.12
N TYR A 205 0.09 4.14 -0.67
CA TYR A 205 0.71 2.83 -0.52
C TYR A 205 0.73 2.06 -1.86
N CYS A 206 1.72 1.20 -2.02
CA CYS A 206 1.91 0.31 -3.17
C CYS A 206 1.29 -1.08 -2.98
N THR A 207 0.74 -1.35 -1.78
CA THR A 207 0.18 -2.63 -1.36
C THR A 207 -1.23 -2.45 -0.80
N MET A 208 -2.06 -3.49 -0.96
CA MET A 208 -3.44 -3.51 -0.49
C MET A 208 -3.55 -4.37 0.77
N GLY A 209 -3.80 -3.74 1.91
CA GLY A 209 -4.14 -4.46 3.15
C GLY A 209 -5.60 -4.93 3.17
N GLN A 210 -5.93 -5.78 4.15
CA GLN A 210 -7.27 -6.37 4.32
C GLN A 210 -8.40 -5.32 4.29
N GLY A 211 -8.26 -4.21 5.00
CA GLY A 211 -9.30 -3.19 5.07
C GLY A 211 -9.59 -2.52 3.72
N SER A 212 -8.55 -2.21 2.94
CA SER A 212 -8.70 -1.67 1.58
C SER A 212 -9.27 -2.73 0.64
N PHE A 213 -8.81 -3.97 0.76
CA PHE A 213 -9.32 -5.10 -0.02
C PHE A 213 -10.81 -5.37 0.23
N THR A 214 -11.25 -5.38 1.50
CA THR A 214 -12.67 -5.56 1.84
C THR A 214 -13.51 -4.48 1.17
N LYS A 215 -13.13 -3.20 1.29
CA LYS A 215 -13.83 -2.09 0.62
C LYS A 215 -13.88 -2.27 -0.89
N PHE A 216 -12.74 -2.62 -1.49
CA PHE A 216 -12.62 -2.90 -2.92
C PHE A 216 -13.60 -4.00 -3.33
N MET A 217 -13.54 -5.18 -2.72
CA MET A 217 -14.38 -6.34 -3.07
C MET A 217 -15.86 -6.12 -2.77
N THR A 218 -16.21 -5.37 -1.74
CA THR A 218 -17.61 -5.01 -1.48
C THR A 218 -18.22 -4.15 -2.59
N ASN A 219 -17.42 -3.34 -3.29
CA ASN A 219 -17.88 -2.61 -4.47
C ASN A 219 -18.23 -3.54 -5.65
N PHE A 220 -17.64 -4.74 -5.68
CA PHE A 220 -17.96 -5.81 -6.63
C PHE A 220 -19.09 -6.74 -6.14
N GLY A 221 -19.75 -6.41 -5.02
CA GLY A 221 -20.90 -7.15 -4.50
C GLY A 221 -20.58 -8.31 -3.57
N TRP A 222 -19.31 -8.50 -3.17
CA TRP A 222 -18.94 -9.50 -2.17
C TRP A 222 -19.36 -9.06 -0.77
N SER A 223 -19.77 -10.02 0.08
CA SER A 223 -20.08 -9.72 1.48
C SER A 223 -18.79 -9.48 2.28
N PRO A 224 -18.78 -8.57 3.28
CA PRO A 224 -17.61 -8.32 4.12
C PRO A 224 -17.02 -9.60 4.73
N GLU A 225 -17.86 -10.55 5.15
CA GLU A 225 -17.46 -11.83 5.73
C GLU A 225 -16.66 -12.67 4.73
N ALA A 226 -17.15 -12.76 3.48
CA ALA A 226 -16.46 -13.50 2.42
C ALA A 226 -15.11 -12.86 2.05
N THR A 227 -14.98 -11.52 2.14
CA THR A 227 -13.74 -10.83 1.77
C THR A 227 -12.54 -11.18 2.66
N ASN A 228 -12.76 -11.58 3.92
CA ASN A 228 -11.68 -12.00 4.81
C ASN A 228 -11.04 -13.30 4.32
N HIS A 229 -11.89 -14.28 3.98
CA HIS A 229 -11.44 -15.55 3.42
C HIS A 229 -10.73 -15.34 2.07
N LEU A 230 -11.30 -14.52 1.19
CA LEU A 230 -10.71 -14.22 -0.11
C LEU A 230 -9.33 -13.56 0.02
N PHE A 231 -9.17 -12.61 0.95
CA PHE A 231 -7.90 -11.93 1.17
C PHE A 231 -6.80 -12.90 1.60
N LYS A 232 -7.07 -13.75 2.60
CA LYS A 232 -6.12 -14.79 3.04
C LYS A 232 -5.76 -15.76 1.91
N CYS A 233 -6.69 -16.00 0.98
CA CYS A 233 -6.44 -16.87 -0.16
C CYS A 233 -5.60 -16.18 -1.24
N ALA A 234 -5.76 -14.87 -1.43
CA ALA A 234 -4.93 -14.07 -2.31
C ALA A 234 -3.53 -13.84 -1.73
N ASP A 235 -3.40 -13.75 -0.41
CA ASP A 235 -2.14 -13.59 0.30
C ASP A 235 -1.43 -14.93 0.47
N PHE A 236 -0.80 -15.42 -0.60
CA PHE A 236 -0.07 -16.70 -0.61
C PHE A 236 1.03 -16.77 0.44
N GLU A 237 1.74 -15.67 0.63
CA GLU A 237 2.88 -15.62 1.54
C GLU A 237 2.49 -15.23 2.98
N GLY A 238 1.20 -14.93 3.24
CA GLY A 238 0.72 -14.56 4.57
C GLY A 238 1.31 -13.25 5.07
N ARG A 239 1.61 -12.31 4.16
CA ARG A 239 2.23 -11.03 4.48
C ARG A 239 1.25 -10.07 5.11
N GLY A 240 -0.05 -10.22 4.91
CA GLY A 240 -1.08 -9.24 5.29
C GLY A 240 -1.17 -8.07 4.31
N ALA A 241 -0.65 -8.22 3.09
CA ALA A 241 -0.63 -7.20 2.05
C ALA A 241 -0.56 -7.83 0.65
N LEU A 242 -1.42 -7.36 -0.25
CA LEU A 242 -1.51 -7.84 -1.64
C LEU A 242 -0.88 -6.85 -2.62
N LEU A 243 -0.10 -7.39 -3.55
CA LEU A 243 0.41 -6.68 -4.71
C LEU A 243 -0.66 -6.61 -5.82
N PRO A 244 -0.51 -5.69 -6.78
CA PRO A 244 -1.44 -5.57 -7.92
C PRO A 244 -1.62 -6.89 -8.68
N LYS A 245 -0.53 -7.62 -8.95
CA LYS A 245 -0.58 -8.91 -9.64
C LYS A 245 -1.30 -9.99 -8.84
N GLU A 246 -1.15 -10.01 -7.52
CA GLU A 246 -1.85 -10.98 -6.68
C GLU A 246 -3.35 -10.73 -6.63
N LEU A 247 -3.76 -9.46 -6.67
CA LEU A 247 -5.16 -9.11 -6.89
C LEU A 247 -5.62 -9.58 -8.27
N LEU A 248 -4.86 -9.34 -9.33
CA LEU A 248 -5.17 -9.79 -10.69
C LEU A 248 -5.32 -11.31 -10.77
N TYR A 249 -4.43 -12.07 -10.13
CA TYR A 249 -4.51 -13.54 -10.04
C TYR A 249 -5.76 -14.00 -9.30
N LEU A 250 -6.13 -13.32 -8.20
CA LEU A 250 -7.39 -13.61 -7.51
C LEU A 250 -8.58 -13.35 -8.43
N MET A 251 -8.62 -12.19 -9.09
CA MET A 251 -9.73 -11.84 -10.00
C MET A 251 -9.85 -12.88 -11.12
N ALA A 252 -8.72 -13.31 -11.69
CA ALA A 252 -8.70 -14.36 -12.69
C ALA A 252 -9.21 -15.72 -12.17
N ALA A 253 -8.88 -16.08 -10.92
CA ALA A 253 -9.36 -17.31 -10.29
C ALA A 253 -10.89 -17.29 -10.03
N LEU A 254 -11.46 -16.10 -9.81
CA LEU A 254 -12.89 -15.91 -9.57
C LEU A 254 -13.73 -15.90 -10.85
N GLU A 255 -13.13 -15.71 -12.02
CA GLU A 255 -13.85 -15.63 -13.29
C GLU A 255 -14.56 -16.96 -13.63
N PRO A 256 -15.91 -17.01 -13.72
CA PRO A 256 -16.65 -18.25 -13.84
C PRO A 256 -16.41 -18.99 -15.17
N GLU A 257 -16.28 -18.29 -16.28
CA GLU A 257 -16.34 -18.87 -17.64
C GLU A 257 -14.98 -18.92 -18.33
N VAL A 258 -14.02 -19.63 -17.72
CA VAL A 258 -12.63 -19.68 -18.21
C VAL A 258 -12.30 -21.06 -18.77
N SER A 259 -11.74 -21.10 -19.98
CA SER A 259 -11.14 -22.31 -20.56
C SER A 259 -9.71 -22.45 -20.04
N LEU A 260 -9.51 -23.33 -19.06
CA LEU A 260 -8.24 -23.48 -18.36
C LEU A 260 -7.38 -24.58 -18.98
N SER A 261 -6.08 -24.32 -19.10
CA SER A 261 -5.11 -25.40 -19.25
C SER A 261 -5.04 -26.25 -17.97
N PRO A 262 -4.46 -27.45 -18.01
CA PRO A 262 -4.26 -28.26 -16.81
C PRO A 262 -3.50 -27.52 -15.70
N ARG A 263 -2.52 -26.68 -16.04
CA ARG A 263 -1.73 -25.92 -15.07
C ARG A 263 -2.56 -24.81 -14.44
N SER A 264 -3.24 -24.00 -15.24
CA SER A 264 -4.12 -22.92 -14.75
C SER A 264 -5.29 -23.48 -13.91
N ALA A 265 -5.83 -24.65 -14.29
CA ALA A 265 -6.85 -25.34 -13.52
C ALA A 265 -6.35 -25.77 -12.13
N CYS A 266 -5.10 -26.25 -12.02
CA CYS A 266 -4.49 -26.56 -10.73
C CYS A 266 -4.34 -25.30 -9.86
N ILE A 267 -3.84 -24.19 -10.40
CA ILE A 267 -3.68 -22.93 -9.65
C ILE A 267 -5.04 -22.41 -9.17
N ARG A 268 -6.04 -22.36 -10.05
CA ARG A 268 -7.40 -21.98 -9.66
C ARG A 268 -7.95 -22.90 -8.57
N GLY A 269 -7.68 -24.21 -8.68
CA GLY A 269 -7.99 -25.19 -7.64
C GLY A 269 -7.37 -24.84 -6.29
N VAL A 270 -6.10 -24.40 -6.25
CA VAL A 270 -5.44 -23.96 -5.01
C VAL A 270 -6.18 -22.78 -4.37
N TYR A 271 -6.57 -21.77 -5.14
CA TYR A 271 -7.38 -20.66 -4.63
C TYR A 271 -8.70 -21.15 -4.01
N ILE A 272 -9.44 -22.00 -4.72
CA ILE A 272 -10.71 -22.56 -4.24
C ILE A 272 -10.51 -23.38 -2.96
N PHE A 273 -9.49 -24.26 -2.92
CA PHE A 273 -9.20 -25.08 -1.75
C PHE A 273 -8.81 -24.24 -0.54
N ARG A 274 -8.02 -23.18 -0.71
CA ARG A 274 -7.68 -22.28 0.41
C ARG A 274 -8.92 -21.58 0.97
N VAL A 275 -9.84 -21.14 0.11
CA VAL A 275 -11.09 -20.49 0.55
C VAL A 275 -11.93 -21.47 1.36
N LEU A 276 -12.11 -22.69 0.84
CA LEU A 276 -12.89 -23.73 1.51
C LEU A 276 -12.23 -24.17 2.83
N TYR A 277 -10.92 -24.37 2.84
CA TYR A 277 -10.18 -24.82 4.02
C TYR A 277 -10.23 -23.79 5.16
N ASP A 278 -10.04 -22.50 4.86
CA ASP A 278 -10.17 -21.45 5.88
C ASP A 278 -11.61 -21.33 6.40
N HIS A 279 -12.62 -21.58 5.55
CA HIS A 279 -14.02 -21.61 5.99
C HIS A 279 -14.31 -22.75 6.96
N PHE A 280 -13.76 -23.96 6.73
CA PHE A 280 -13.99 -25.12 7.60
C PHE A 280 -13.23 -25.03 8.94
N GLN A 281 -12.03 -24.44 8.98
CA GLN A 281 -11.27 -24.21 10.24
C GLN A 281 -12.01 -23.29 11.22
N VAL A 282 -12.79 -22.32 10.72
CA VAL A 282 -13.58 -21.40 11.55
C VAL A 282 -14.78 -22.12 12.19
N GLN A 283 -15.36 -23.12 11.52
CA GLN A 283 -16.51 -23.85 12.06
C GLN A 283 -16.14 -24.88 13.13
N GLU A 284 -14.91 -25.39 13.14
CA GLU A 284 -14.45 -26.33 14.19
C GLU A 284 -14.01 -25.63 15.49
N THR A 285 -13.85 -24.31 15.47
CA THR A 285 -13.37 -23.50 16.61
C THR A 285 -14.44 -22.62 17.25
N SER A 286 -15.68 -22.67 16.74
CA SER A 286 -16.88 -21.99 17.24
C SER A 286 -17.86 -22.95 17.88
#